data_AF-A0A7S1E9P1-F1
#
_entry.id   AF-A0A7S1E9P1-F1
#
_cell.length_a   1.000
_cell.length_b   1.000
_cell.length_c   1.000
_cell.angle_alpha   90.00
_cell.angle_beta   90.00
_cell.angle_gamma   90.00
#
_symmetry.space_group_name_H-M   'P 1'
#
loop_
_entity.id
_entity.type
_entity.pdbx_description
1 polymer ?
#
loop_
_entity_poly.entity_id
_entity_poly.type
_entity_poly.pdbx_seq_one_letter_code
_entity_poly.pdbx_strand_id
1 'polypeptide(L)'
;SPSLKQAEIQALLDGCLLTDDELEGFRKELNEQIEMEAALRFREGDKVVCRCEEWESGTVVKVGYREADWPVEQPDAPYQVQLDNGGLIWVPDDDDAFVRAA
;
A
#
# COMPACT_ATOMS: atom_id res chain seq x y z
N SER A 1 -31.03 -20.71 -32.15
CA SER A 1 -30.03 -19.97 -31.38
C SER A 1 -28.64 -20.45 -31.78
N PRO A 2 -27.70 -19.56 -32.11
CA PRO A 2 -26.34 -19.99 -32.39
C PRO A 2 -25.71 -20.47 -31.07
N SER A 3 -25.37 -21.75 -31.01
CA SER A 3 -24.48 -22.28 -29.97
C SER A 3 -23.10 -21.72 -30.25
N LEU A 4 -22.53 -20.94 -29.33
CA LEU A 4 -21.10 -20.67 -29.35
C LEU A 4 -20.38 -22.01 -29.38
N LYS A 5 -19.44 -22.18 -30.31
CA LYS A 5 -18.65 -23.41 -30.39
C LYS A 5 -17.70 -23.41 -29.20
N GLN A 6 -17.40 -24.59 -28.65
CA GLN A 6 -16.51 -24.75 -27.49
C GLN A 6 -15.21 -23.93 -27.59
N ALA A 7 -14.62 -23.83 -28.79
CA ALA A 7 -13.41 -23.03 -29.03
C ALA A 7 -13.61 -21.52 -28.88
N GLU A 8 -14.77 -20.99 -29.25
CA GLU A 8 -15.10 -19.55 -29.08
C GLU A 8 -15.31 -19.23 -27.60
N ILE A 9 -15.91 -20.15 -26.85
CA ILE A 9 -16.06 -20.02 -25.40
C ILE A 9 -14.68 -20.08 -24.73
N GLN A 10 -13.82 -21.02 -25.12
CA GLN A 10 -12.48 -21.14 -24.55
C GLN A 10 -11.64 -19.88 -24.80
N ALA A 11 -11.63 -19.36 -26.03
CA ALA A 11 -10.89 -18.14 -26.36
C ALA A 11 -11.37 -16.91 -25.58
N LEU A 12 -12.69 -16.82 -25.29
CA LEU A 12 -13.24 -15.75 -24.46
C LEU A 12 -12.83 -15.90 -22.98
N LEU A 13 -12.83 -17.13 -22.46
CA LEU A 13 -12.41 -17.41 -21.09
C LEU A 13 -10.92 -17.16 -20.90
N ASP A 14 -10.07 -17.61 -21.83
CA ASP A 14 -8.61 -17.38 -21.78
C ASP A 14 -8.26 -15.89 -21.85
N GLY A 15 -9.09 -15.07 -22.51
CA GLY A 15 -8.92 -13.61 -22.54
C GLY A 15 -9.49 -12.86 -21.34
N CYS A 16 -10.22 -13.53 -20.45
CA CYS A 16 -10.88 -12.92 -19.28
C CYS A 16 -10.32 -13.42 -17.94
N LEU A 17 -9.69 -14.59 -17.94
CA LEU A 17 -9.14 -15.23 -16.75
C LEU A 17 -7.63 -15.00 -16.70
N LEU A 18 -7.12 -14.74 -15.50
CA LEU A 18 -5.69 -14.77 -15.26
C LEU A 18 -5.18 -16.19 -15.47
N THR A 19 -4.01 -16.30 -16.09
CA THR A 19 -3.23 -17.53 -16.11
C THR A 19 -2.74 -17.87 -14.71
N ASP A 20 -2.35 -19.13 -14.49
CA ASP A 20 -1.78 -19.57 -13.20
C ASP A 20 -0.52 -18.76 -12.86
N ASP A 21 0.32 -18.45 -13.85
CA ASP A 21 1.54 -17.66 -13.69
C ASP A 21 1.24 -16.20 -13.29
N GLU A 22 0.25 -15.57 -13.92
CA GLU A 22 -0.19 -14.22 -13.55
C GLU A 22 -0.77 -14.20 -12.13
N LEU A 23 -1.60 -15.19 -11.79
CA LEU A 23 -2.16 -15.32 -10.46
C LEU A 23 -1.07 -15.53 -9.41
N GLU A 24 -0.05 -16.34 -9.70
CA GLU A 24 1.10 -16.54 -8.82
C GLU A 24 1.90 -15.24 -8.63
N GLY A 25 2.09 -14.46 -9.70
CA GLY A 25 2.68 -13.13 -9.65
C GLY A 25 1.92 -12.19 -8.69
N PHE A 26 0.62 -12.03 -8.88
CA PHE A 26 -0.21 -11.20 -7.99
C PHE A 26 -0.18 -11.66 -6.53
N ARG A 27 -0.22 -12.98 -6.30
CA ARG A 27 -0.16 -13.53 -4.93
C ARG A 27 1.17 -13.23 -4.27
N LYS A 28 2.27 -13.29 -5.02
CA LYS A 28 3.60 -12.97 -4.52
C LYS A 28 3.70 -11.49 -4.12
N GLU A 29 3.30 -10.59 -5.00
CA GLU A 29 3.29 -9.15 -4.74
C GLU A 29 2.43 -8.80 -3.50
N LEU A 30 1.23 -9.38 -3.42
CA LEU A 30 0.33 -9.15 -2.28
C LEU A 30 0.94 -9.66 -0.96
N ASN A 31 1.61 -10.81 -0.97
CA ASN A 31 2.27 -11.33 0.24
C ASN A 31 3.43 -10.43 0.68
N GLU A 32 4.25 -9.95 -0.25
CA GLU A 32 5.36 -9.04 0.06
C GLU A 32 4.84 -7.73 0.69
N GLN A 33 3.73 -7.20 0.17
CA GLN A 33 3.07 -6.03 0.76
C GLN A 33 2.53 -6.33 2.17
N ILE A 34 1.86 -7.46 2.38
CA ILE A 34 1.35 -7.87 3.69
C ILE A 34 2.49 -8.02 4.71
N GLU A 35 3.60 -8.65 4.32
CA GLU A 35 4.76 -8.84 5.19
C GLU A 35 5.42 -7.50 5.56
N MET A 36 5.56 -6.59 4.59
CA MET A 36 6.04 -5.23 4.83
C MET A 36 5.15 -4.49 5.85
N GLU A 37 3.83 -4.43 5.60
CA GLU A 37 2.88 -3.75 6.49
C GLU A 37 2.86 -4.37 7.89
N ALA A 38 3.02 -5.69 7.99
CA ALA A 38 3.11 -6.40 9.26
C ALA A 38 4.38 -6.04 10.04
N ALA A 39 5.49 -5.75 9.36
CA ALA A 39 6.77 -5.40 9.96
C ALA A 39 6.83 -3.95 10.50
N LEU A 40 5.98 -3.05 9.99
CA LEU A 40 5.90 -1.66 10.45
C LEU A 40 5.46 -1.58 11.92
N ARG A 41 5.96 -0.58 12.65
CA ARG A 41 5.73 -0.42 14.10
C ARG A 41 4.34 0.09 14.48
N PHE A 42 3.68 0.86 13.61
CA PHE A 42 2.38 1.50 13.88
C PHE A 42 1.29 1.01 12.93
N ARG A 43 0.03 1.21 13.31
CA ARG A 43 -1.18 0.86 12.56
C ARG A 43 -2.08 2.08 12.36
N GLU A 44 -3.00 2.00 11.41
CA GLU A 44 -4.03 3.04 11.24
C GLU A 44 -4.79 3.27 12.54
N GLY A 45 -4.93 4.55 12.91
CA GLY A 45 -5.52 4.98 14.18
C GLY A 45 -4.51 5.19 15.32
N ASP A 46 -3.28 4.70 15.21
CA ASP A 46 -2.27 4.91 16.25
C ASP A 46 -1.86 6.38 16.34
N LYS A 47 -1.62 6.83 17.58
CA LYS A 47 -1.11 8.17 17.88
C LYS A 47 0.42 8.17 17.82
N VAL A 48 0.96 9.12 17.06
CA VAL A 48 2.40 9.26 16.82
C VAL A 48 2.83 10.72 16.93
N VAL A 49 4.12 10.94 17.13
CA VAL A 49 4.77 12.23 16.90
C VAL A 49 5.72 12.11 15.71
N CYS A 50 5.60 13.02 14.76
CA CYS A 50 6.34 13.01 13.51
C CYS A 50 7.35 14.16 13.46
N ARG A 51 8.48 13.91 12.78
CA ARG A 51 9.51 14.93 12.55
C ARG A 51 9.13 15.81 11.36
N CYS A 52 8.71 17.04 11.64
CA CYS A 52 8.53 18.11 10.68
C CYS A 52 9.65 19.16 10.88
N GLU A 53 9.32 20.46 10.83
CA GLU A 53 10.23 21.51 11.33
C GLU A 53 10.47 21.32 12.83
N GLU A 54 9.40 21.07 13.57
CA GLU A 54 9.38 20.60 14.95
C GLU A 54 8.74 19.22 15.04
N TRP A 55 8.69 18.63 16.24
CA TRP A 55 7.97 17.38 16.46
C TRP A 55 6.48 17.67 16.63
N GLU A 56 5.65 17.05 15.80
CA GLU A 56 4.22 17.31 15.77
C GLU A 56 3.41 16.03 16.01
N SER A 57 2.42 16.10 16.90
CA SER A 57 1.49 14.99 17.15
C SER A 57 0.52 14.79 15.98
N GLY A 58 0.18 13.54 15.74
CA GLY A 58 -0.81 13.17 14.74
C GLY A 58 -1.33 11.76 14.90
N THR A 59 -2.10 11.33 13.91
CA THR A 59 -2.71 10.00 13.85
C THR A 59 -2.36 9.35 12.52
N VAL A 60 -1.89 8.11 12.54
CA VAL A 60 -1.68 7.33 11.31
C VAL A 60 -3.03 7.12 10.65
N VAL A 61 -3.19 7.54 9.39
CA VAL A 61 -4.42 7.37 8.61
C VAL A 61 -4.28 6.36 7.48
N LYS A 62 -3.05 6.02 7.10
CA LYS A 62 -2.75 4.96 6.15
C LYS A 62 -1.37 4.37 6.39
N VAL A 63 -1.23 3.06 6.22
CA VAL A 63 0.05 2.32 6.21
C VAL A 63 0.41 1.98 4.76
N GLY A 64 1.68 1.98 4.40
CA GLY A 64 2.11 1.71 3.01
C GLY A 64 1.56 2.76 2.03
N TYR A 65 1.81 4.04 2.32
CA TYR A 65 1.27 5.15 1.56
C TYR A 65 2.07 5.44 0.30
N ARG A 66 1.34 5.75 -0.79
CA ARG A 66 1.92 6.11 -2.07
C ARG A 66 1.04 7.10 -2.83
N GLU A 67 1.65 8.07 -3.51
CA GLU A 67 0.96 8.88 -4.52
C GLU A 67 0.96 8.19 -5.88
N ALA A 68 -0.08 8.46 -6.67
CA ALA A 68 -0.25 7.84 -7.99
C ALA A 68 0.84 8.23 -8.99
N ASP A 69 1.51 9.36 -8.80
CA ASP A 69 2.54 9.89 -9.68
C ASP A 69 3.98 9.55 -9.24
N TRP A 70 4.15 8.82 -8.13
CA TRP A 70 5.49 8.39 -7.68
C TRP A 70 6.12 7.39 -8.66
N PRO A 71 7.42 7.53 -8.99
CA PRO A 71 8.13 6.58 -9.85
C PRO A 71 8.10 5.17 -9.28
N VAL A 72 7.91 4.14 -10.11
CA VAL A 72 7.75 2.73 -9.68
C VAL A 72 8.91 2.25 -8.80
N GLU A 73 10.11 2.77 -9.05
CA GLU A 73 11.33 2.47 -8.30
C GLU A 73 11.39 3.12 -6.90
N GLN A 74 10.56 4.12 -6.63
CA GLN A 74 10.45 4.75 -5.32
C GLN A 74 9.62 3.85 -4.40
N PRO A 75 10.11 3.48 -3.21
CA PRO A 75 9.32 2.72 -2.24
C PRO A 75 8.13 3.52 -1.71
N ASP A 76 7.13 2.80 -1.19
CA ASP A 76 6.01 3.40 -0.48
C ASP A 76 6.49 3.98 0.86
N ALA A 77 5.89 5.10 1.26
CA ALA A 77 6.12 5.67 2.58
C ALA A 77 5.45 4.78 3.63
N PRO A 78 6.10 4.50 4.77
CA PRO A 78 5.53 3.63 5.80
C PRO A 78 4.17 4.13 6.30
N TYR A 79 4.01 5.45 6.46
CA TYR A 79 2.80 6.02 7.04
C TYR A 79 2.37 7.32 6.35
N GLN A 80 1.05 7.49 6.18
CA GLN A 80 0.42 8.79 6.06
C GLN A 80 -0.16 9.19 7.42
N VAL A 81 0.08 10.43 7.85
CA VAL A 81 -0.30 10.92 9.17
C VAL A 81 -1.10 12.22 9.03
N GLN A 82 -2.29 12.23 9.65
CA GLN A 82 -3.06 13.44 9.88
C GLN A 82 -2.56 14.08 11.17
N LEU A 83 -1.85 15.20 11.05
CA LEU A 83 -1.37 16.01 12.16
C LEU A 83 -2.54 16.67 12.89
N ASP A 84 -2.40 16.82 14.20
CA ASP A 84 -3.43 17.42 15.07
C ASP A 84 -3.61 18.92 14.77
N ASN A 85 -2.64 19.58 14.13
CA ASN A 85 -2.75 20.96 13.63
C ASN A 85 -3.47 21.07 12.26
N GLY A 86 -3.89 19.95 11.67
CA GLY A 86 -4.65 19.89 10.42
C GLY A 86 -3.83 19.52 9.18
N GLY A 87 -2.50 19.46 9.26
CA GLY A 87 -1.66 19.02 8.13
C GLY A 87 -1.81 17.53 7.83
N LEU A 88 -1.77 17.16 6.55
CA LEU A 88 -1.68 15.76 6.10
C LEU A 88 -0.30 15.53 5.50
N ILE A 89 0.49 14.64 6.10
CA ILE A 89 1.88 14.38 5.71
C ILE A 89 2.11 12.89 5.48
N TRP A 90 3.26 12.55 4.92
CA TRP A 90 3.79 11.18 4.92
C TRP A 90 5.14 11.14 5.64
N VAL A 91 5.42 10.01 6.28
CA VAL A 91 6.66 9.75 7.01
C VAL A 91 7.65 9.06 6.07
N PRO A 92 8.91 9.51 5.93
CA PRO A 92 9.86 8.90 5.00
C PRO A 92 10.32 7.49 5.39
N ASP A 93 10.65 7.28 6.66
CA ASP A 93 11.21 6.03 7.18
C ASP A 93 10.57 5.66 8.53
N ASP A 94 10.43 4.36 8.79
CA ASP A 94 9.93 3.86 10.07
C ASP A 94 11.05 3.73 11.11
N ASP A 95 11.57 4.88 11.55
CA ASP A 95 12.55 4.96 12.63
C ASP A 95 12.30 6.15 13.57
N ASP A 96 13.00 6.16 14.71
CA ASP A 96 12.85 7.21 15.73
C ASP A 96 13.41 8.58 15.31
N ALA A 97 14.07 8.70 14.15
CA ALA A 97 14.46 9.99 13.60
C ALA A 97 13.26 10.69 12.92
N PHE A 98 12.28 9.92 12.44
CA PHE A 98 11.11 10.45 11.74
C PHE A 98 9.78 10.27 12.48
N VAL A 99 9.59 9.17 13.20
CA VAL A 99 8.30 8.86 13.84
C VAL A 99 8.47 8.05 15.13
N ARG A 100 7.70 8.44 16.15
CA ARG A 100 7.69 7.79 17.47
C ARG A 100 6.26 7.65 17.96
N ALA A 101 6.04 6.74 18.91
CA ALA A 101 4.79 6.72 19.67
C ALA A 101 4.60 8.06 20.41
N ALA A 102 3.37 8.57 20.41
CA ALA A 102 2.99 9.78 21.15
C ALA A 102 2.80 9.52 22.65
#